data_AF-A0AAV2QU57-F1
#
_entry.id   AF-A0AAV2QU57-F1
#
_cell.length_a   1.000
_cell.length_b   1.000
_cell.length_c   1.000
_cell.angle_alpha   90.00
_cell.angle_beta   90.00
_cell.angle_gamma   90.00
#
_symmetry.space_group_name_H-M   'P 1'
#
loop_
_entity.id
_entity.type
_entity.pdbx_description
1 polymer ?
#
loop_
_entity_poly.entity_id
_entity_poly.type
_entity_poly.pdbx_seq_one_letter_code
_entity_poly.pdbx_strand_id
1 'polypeptide(L)'
;GRWVLPCGSCGQRRDCDWSQAIWQPLSCTHRQIPTTELQRCLQRKTVVFLGDSTNRGMLYALLERLNGTLSSWDKTHDVRVIRDANGGDTTFAFAYYPKFWLPSDQRPGFDKTLHDLLLRSGPLRNSSDTVVVVGGVHWVAAQHLHMVHQVLESDGLQGANVVLKTLGAGFHVAQPGVHTISKEEYSRLLEHSQSVASYAQQLDYKVVDTFNMTTARFQHFRQGKCACHFHQRLCFA
;
A
#
# COMPACT_ATOMS: atom_id res chain seq x y z
N GLY A 1 -5.79 -10.06 -12.77
CA GLY A 1 -5.80 -8.95 -13.74
C GLY A 1 -4.59 -9.08 -14.63
N ARG A 2 -4.26 -8.03 -15.38
CA ARG A 2 -3.04 -7.95 -16.20
C ARG A 2 -2.47 -6.53 -16.19
N TRP A 3 -1.17 -6.40 -16.37
CA TRP A 3 -0.56 -5.11 -16.65
C TRP A 3 -0.70 -4.81 -18.13
N VAL A 4 -1.21 -3.62 -18.44
CA VAL A 4 -1.28 -3.05 -19.79
C VAL A 4 -0.31 -1.89 -19.83
N LEU A 5 0.47 -1.81 -20.90
CA LEU A 5 1.48 -0.78 -21.10
C LEU A 5 1.38 -0.25 -22.53
N PRO A 6 1.54 1.07 -22.73
CA PRO A 6 1.59 1.63 -24.07
C PRO A 6 2.87 1.18 -24.76
N CYS A 7 2.74 0.70 -25.99
CA CYS A 7 3.86 0.31 -26.84
C CYS A 7 3.66 0.91 -28.23
N GLY A 8 4.74 1.35 -28.88
CA GLY A 8 4.70 1.71 -30.31
C GLY A 8 4.35 0.52 -31.21
N SER A 9 4.80 -0.68 -30.84
CA SER A 9 4.43 -1.95 -31.47
C SER A 9 4.37 -3.08 -30.45
N CYS A 10 3.30 -3.89 -30.46
CA CYS A 10 3.14 -5.04 -29.56
C CYS A 10 4.22 -6.12 -29.75
N GLY A 11 4.88 -6.16 -30.91
CA GLY A 11 5.96 -7.12 -31.20
C GLY A 11 7.33 -6.69 -30.69
N GLN A 12 7.50 -5.42 -30.27
CA GLN A 12 8.79 -4.86 -29.91
C GLN A 12 8.79 -4.38 -28.45
N ARG A 13 9.27 -5.23 -27.54
CA ARG A 13 9.30 -4.95 -26.09
C ARG A 13 10.06 -3.66 -25.72
N ARG A 14 11.04 -3.26 -26.54
CA ARG A 14 11.83 -2.03 -26.35
C ARG A 14 11.02 -0.75 -26.57
N ASP A 15 9.93 -0.82 -27.33
CA ASP A 15 9.09 0.33 -27.66
C ASP A 15 7.96 0.54 -26.64
N CYS A 16 7.96 -0.26 -25.56
CA CYS A 16 6.97 -0.21 -24.51
C CYS A 16 7.44 0.68 -23.35
N ASP A 17 6.59 1.63 -22.94
CA ASP A 17 6.87 2.50 -21.81
C ASP A 17 6.35 1.89 -20.51
N TRP A 18 7.26 1.32 -19.74
CA TRP A 18 6.98 0.73 -18.43
C TRP A 18 6.60 1.75 -17.36
N SER A 19 6.99 3.02 -17.52
CA SER A 19 6.61 4.07 -16.57
C SER A 19 5.11 4.36 -16.63
N GLN A 20 4.45 4.01 -17.73
CA GLN A 20 3.04 4.19 -18.00
C GLN A 20 2.22 2.88 -17.85
N ALA A 21 2.80 1.85 -17.24
CA ALA A 21 2.09 0.58 -17.03
C ALA A 21 0.93 0.72 -16.05
N ILE A 22 -0.25 0.21 -16.42
CA ILE A 22 -1.49 0.28 -15.63
C ILE A 22 -2.00 -1.14 -15.36
N TRP A 23 -2.39 -1.42 -14.12
CA TRP A 23 -3.07 -2.65 -13.77
C TRP A 23 -4.53 -2.61 -14.22
N GLN A 24 -4.98 -3.64 -14.93
CA GLN A 24 -6.36 -3.79 -15.37
C GLN A 24 -6.93 -5.13 -14.88
N PRO A 25 -8.03 -5.13 -14.10
CA PRO A 25 -8.80 -6.33 -13.82
C PRO A 25 -9.29 -6.99 -15.12
N LEU A 26 -9.55 -8.30 -15.10
CA LEU A 26 -9.99 -9.00 -16.32
C LEU A 26 -11.42 -8.64 -16.72
N SER A 27 -12.26 -8.30 -15.74
CA SER A 27 -13.70 -8.07 -15.91
C SER A 27 -14.08 -6.59 -16.00
N CYS A 28 -13.15 -5.65 -15.80
CA CYS A 28 -13.46 -4.23 -15.85
C CYS A 28 -12.22 -3.37 -16.19
N THR A 29 -12.48 -2.12 -16.55
CA THR A 29 -11.45 -1.11 -16.81
C THR A 29 -11.50 -0.07 -15.70
N HIS A 30 -10.35 0.21 -15.07
CA HIS A 30 -10.27 1.34 -14.15
C HIS A 30 -10.31 2.65 -14.92
N ARG A 31 -11.21 3.54 -14.51
CA ARG A 31 -11.22 4.92 -14.99
C ARG A 31 -9.94 5.62 -14.53
N GLN A 32 -9.24 6.27 -15.45
CA GLN A 32 -8.19 7.21 -15.08
C GLN A 32 -8.83 8.42 -14.41
N ILE A 33 -8.45 8.68 -13.16
CA ILE A 33 -8.95 9.81 -12.37
C ILE A 33 -8.04 11.02 -12.66
N PRO A 34 -8.54 12.09 -13.31
CA PRO A 34 -7.79 13.32 -13.49
C PRO A 34 -7.40 13.95 -12.16
N THR A 35 -6.28 14.68 -12.12
CA THR A 35 -5.81 15.33 -10.89
C THR A 35 -6.87 16.24 -10.26
N THR A 36 -7.64 16.99 -11.06
CA THR A 36 -8.70 17.88 -10.54
C THR A 36 -9.84 17.12 -9.86
N GLU A 37 -10.20 15.94 -10.37
CA GLU A 37 -11.19 15.06 -9.74
C GLU A 37 -10.62 14.43 -8.46
N LEU A 38 -9.37 13.97 -8.50
CA LEU A 38 -8.68 13.44 -7.33
C LEU A 38 -8.59 14.48 -6.19
N GLN A 39 -8.20 15.71 -6.52
CA GLN A 39 -8.13 16.83 -5.59
C GLN A 39 -9.48 17.07 -4.92
N ARG A 40 -10.57 17.12 -5.70
CA ARG A 40 -11.93 17.27 -5.18
C ARG A 40 -12.34 16.09 -4.28
N CYS A 41 -12.02 14.86 -4.68
CA CYS A 41 -12.35 13.67 -3.90
C CYS A 41 -11.62 13.61 -2.55
N LEU A 42 -10.41 14.18 -2.46
CA LEU A 42 -9.60 14.18 -1.24
C LEU A 42 -9.73 15.45 -0.39
N GLN A 43 -10.51 16.44 -0.84
CA GLN A 43 -10.77 17.66 -0.06
C GLN A 43 -11.30 17.32 1.33
N ARG A 44 -10.67 17.93 2.35
CA ARG A 44 -10.99 17.81 3.78
C ARG A 44 -10.85 16.39 4.35
N LYS A 45 -10.16 15.49 3.64
CA LYS A 45 -9.94 14.13 4.09
C LYS A 45 -8.63 13.98 4.84
N THR A 46 -8.62 13.08 5.80
CA THR A 46 -7.42 12.60 6.47
C THR A 46 -7.19 11.14 6.08
N VAL A 47 -6.11 10.88 5.35
CA VAL A 47 -5.74 9.55 4.86
C VAL A 47 -4.53 9.06 5.63
N VAL A 48 -4.71 8.05 6.47
CA VAL A 48 -3.67 7.47 7.31
C VAL A 48 -3.23 6.12 6.75
N PHE A 49 -1.92 5.89 6.70
CA PHE A 49 -1.31 4.66 6.20
C PHE A 49 -0.58 3.95 7.33
N LEU A 50 -0.99 2.73 7.65
CA LEU A 50 -0.28 1.85 8.59
C LEU A 50 0.29 0.66 7.82
N GLY A 51 1.62 0.58 7.73
CA GLY A 51 2.25 -0.55 7.09
C GLY A 51 3.73 -0.42 6.83
N ASP A 52 4.25 -1.16 5.87
CA ASP A 52 5.68 -1.16 5.56
C ASP A 52 6.06 -0.11 4.50
N SER A 53 7.27 -0.24 3.97
CA SER A 53 7.81 0.66 2.94
C SER A 53 6.95 0.75 1.67
N THR A 54 6.17 -0.28 1.36
CA THR A 54 5.29 -0.27 0.18
C THR A 54 4.01 0.53 0.41
N ASN A 55 3.48 0.54 1.65
CA ASN A 55 2.39 1.45 2.03
C ASN A 55 2.85 2.91 2.03
N ARG A 56 4.09 3.16 2.51
CA ARG A 56 4.72 4.47 2.35
C ARG A 56 4.85 4.87 0.87
N GLY A 57 5.21 3.91 0.00
CA GLY A 57 5.24 4.13 -1.45
C GLY A 57 3.88 4.52 -2.03
N MET A 58 2.80 3.87 -1.60
CA MET A 58 1.43 4.23 -2.01
C MET A 58 1.04 5.65 -1.58
N LEU A 59 1.40 6.06 -0.36
CA LEU A 59 1.20 7.43 0.11
C LEU A 59 1.90 8.43 -0.82
N TYR A 60 3.18 8.25 -1.08
CA TYR A 60 3.95 9.20 -1.90
C TYR A 60 3.48 9.23 -3.36
N ALA A 61 3.10 8.09 -3.92
CA ALA A 61 2.51 8.03 -5.26
C ALA A 61 1.17 8.79 -5.33
N LEU A 62 0.36 8.74 -4.27
CA LEU A 62 -0.89 9.51 -4.18
C LEU A 62 -0.61 11.01 -4.02
N LEU A 63 0.38 11.37 -3.21
CA LEU A 63 0.79 12.76 -2.98
C LEU A 63 1.35 13.40 -4.25
N GLU A 64 2.19 12.68 -5.00
CA GLU A 64 2.74 13.13 -6.29
C GLU A 64 1.62 13.39 -7.30
N ARG A 65 0.62 12.49 -7.39
CA ARG A 65 -0.55 12.70 -8.25
C ARG A 65 -1.41 13.90 -7.85
N LEU A 66 -1.38 14.27 -6.58
CA LEU A 66 -2.21 15.34 -6.01
C LEU A 66 -1.58 16.72 -6.16
N ASN A 67 -0.27 16.82 -5.88
CA ASN A 67 0.47 18.08 -5.84
C ASN A 67 1.42 18.28 -7.04
N GLY A 68 1.66 17.25 -7.85
CA GLY A 68 2.58 17.28 -9.00
C GLY A 68 4.07 17.16 -8.62
N THR A 69 4.42 17.34 -7.35
CA THR A 69 5.79 17.20 -6.84
C THR A 69 5.82 16.33 -5.58
N LEU A 70 6.93 15.63 -5.38
CA LEU A 70 7.19 14.90 -4.14
C LEU A 70 7.74 15.89 -3.09
N SER A 71 7.02 16.06 -1.97
CA SER A 71 7.64 16.64 -0.78
C SER A 71 8.70 15.68 -0.22
N SER A 72 9.65 16.19 0.57
CA SER A 72 10.86 15.46 0.98
C SER A 72 10.56 14.02 1.41
N TRP A 73 11.09 13.08 0.63
CA TRP A 73 10.99 11.66 0.90
C TRP A 73 11.98 11.29 2.02
N ASP A 74 11.55 11.41 3.27
CA ASP A 74 12.39 11.07 4.41
C ASP A 74 12.04 9.71 5.02
N LYS A 75 13.10 8.95 5.37
CA LYS A 75 13.03 7.76 6.22
C LYS A 75 12.74 8.20 7.66
N THR A 76 11.46 8.41 8.00
CA THR A 76 11.10 8.61 9.41
C THR A 76 10.71 7.27 10.05
N HIS A 77 11.36 6.96 11.18
CA HIS A 77 11.00 5.81 12.03
C HIS A 77 9.82 6.11 12.99
N ASP A 78 9.40 7.38 13.00
CA ASP A 78 8.23 7.91 13.71
C ASP A 78 7.07 8.21 12.77
N VAL A 79 5.90 8.48 13.37
CA VAL A 79 4.70 8.89 12.64
C VAL A 79 5.00 10.14 11.81
N ARG A 80 4.85 10.03 10.50
CA ARG A 80 4.94 11.15 9.56
C ARG A 80 3.55 11.72 9.35
N VAL A 81 3.40 13.04 9.47
CA VAL A 81 2.15 13.74 9.14
C VAL A 81 2.45 14.85 8.15
N ILE A 82 1.68 14.92 7.07
CA ILE A 82 1.77 15.88 5.98
C ILE A 82 0.43 16.62 5.94
N ARG A 83 0.41 17.90 6.31
CA ARG A 83 -0.81 18.71 6.45
C ARG A 83 -1.03 19.69 5.31
N ASP A 84 -0.01 19.90 4.49
CA ASP A 84 0.06 20.86 3.39
C ASP A 84 -0.30 20.25 2.02
N ALA A 85 -0.81 19.02 2.00
CA ALA A 85 -1.24 18.38 0.75
C ALA A 85 -2.54 18.99 0.23
N ASN A 86 -2.73 19.00 -1.09
CA ASN A 86 -3.94 19.54 -1.75
C ASN A 86 -4.24 21.00 -1.37
N GLY A 87 -3.21 21.85 -1.30
CA GLY A 87 -3.36 23.24 -0.88
C GLY A 87 -3.69 23.41 0.62
N GLY A 88 -3.40 22.40 1.46
CA GLY A 88 -3.72 22.40 2.89
C GLY A 88 -5.06 21.78 3.24
N ASP A 89 -5.82 21.30 2.25
CA ASP A 89 -7.14 20.70 2.47
C ASP A 89 -7.09 19.19 2.72
N THR A 90 -5.95 18.52 2.58
CA THR A 90 -5.84 17.07 2.77
C THR A 90 -4.69 16.76 3.72
N THR A 91 -4.94 15.90 4.71
CA THR A 91 -3.89 15.39 5.60
C THR A 91 -3.52 13.97 5.21
N PHE A 92 -2.22 13.70 5.06
CA PHE A 92 -1.68 12.35 4.99
C PHE A 92 -0.90 12.02 6.24
N ALA A 93 -1.04 10.81 6.74
CA ALA A 93 -0.18 10.32 7.80
C ALA A 93 0.32 8.91 7.52
N PHE A 94 1.49 8.57 8.07
CA PHE A 94 2.08 7.25 7.92
C PHE A 94 2.76 6.80 9.22
N ALA A 95 2.54 5.54 9.58
CA ALA A 95 3.33 4.83 10.58
C ALA A 95 3.85 3.51 10.03
N TYR A 96 5.12 3.22 10.32
CA TYR A 96 5.73 1.97 9.91
C TYR A 96 5.35 0.82 10.85
N TYR A 97 4.83 -0.28 10.30
CA TYR A 97 4.55 -1.51 11.03
C TYR A 97 4.81 -2.76 10.18
N PRO A 98 5.40 -3.83 10.74
CA PRO A 98 6.08 -3.90 12.04
C PRO A 98 7.42 -3.14 12.07
N LYS A 99 7.82 -2.63 13.23
CA LYS A 99 9.14 -1.99 13.43
C LYS A 99 10.25 -3.03 13.57
N PHE A 100 10.64 -3.67 12.46
CA PHE A 100 11.62 -4.77 12.45
C PHE A 100 13.01 -4.41 12.99
N TRP A 101 13.38 -3.12 12.99
CA TRP A 101 14.63 -2.62 13.54
C TRP A 101 14.66 -2.56 15.07
N LEU A 102 13.52 -2.74 15.74
CA LEU A 102 13.46 -2.86 17.19
C LEU A 102 13.59 -4.33 17.61
N PRO A 103 14.23 -4.60 18.77
CA PRO A 103 14.16 -5.89 19.45
C PRO A 103 12.72 -6.35 19.66
N SER A 104 12.46 -7.66 19.63
CA SER A 104 11.10 -8.22 19.65
C SER A 104 10.29 -7.82 20.88
N ASP A 105 10.93 -7.68 22.03
CA ASP A 105 10.37 -7.23 23.31
C ASP A 105 10.09 -5.72 23.38
N GLN A 106 10.66 -4.94 22.44
CA GLN A 106 10.49 -3.49 22.35
C GLN A 106 9.56 -3.07 21.20
N ARG A 107 9.10 -4.01 20.38
CA ARG A 107 8.21 -3.70 19.26
C ARG A 107 6.84 -3.31 19.79
N PRO A 108 6.31 -2.13 19.43
CA PRO A 108 4.96 -1.76 19.81
C PRO A 108 3.94 -2.72 19.18
N GLY A 109 2.86 -2.98 19.91
CA GLY A 109 1.69 -3.70 19.40
C GLY A 109 1.07 -3.00 18.19
N PHE A 110 0.33 -3.76 17.39
CA PHE A 110 -0.36 -3.24 16.20
C PHE A 110 -1.39 -2.18 16.58
N ASP A 111 -2.23 -2.50 17.55
CA ASP A 111 -3.25 -1.66 18.18
C ASP A 111 -2.66 -0.34 18.68
N LYS A 112 -1.58 -0.40 19.47
CA LYS A 112 -0.89 0.79 19.99
C LYS A 112 -0.34 1.66 18.86
N THR A 113 0.26 1.03 17.84
CA THR A 113 0.81 1.76 16.70
C THR A 113 -0.29 2.45 15.89
N LEU A 114 -1.45 1.79 15.71
CA LEU A 114 -2.61 2.37 15.04
C LEU A 114 -3.19 3.53 15.84
N HIS A 115 -3.41 3.36 17.14
CA HIS A 115 -3.94 4.40 18.01
C HIS A 115 -3.00 5.63 18.04
N ASP A 116 -1.69 5.43 18.21
CA ASP A 116 -0.70 6.51 18.16
C ASP A 116 -0.71 7.24 16.81
N LEU A 117 -0.90 6.51 15.71
CA LEU A 117 -1.04 7.09 14.37
C LEU A 117 -2.30 7.95 14.29
N LEU A 118 -3.46 7.44 14.68
CA LEU A 118 -4.74 8.16 14.62
C LEU A 118 -4.69 9.43 15.47
N LEU A 119 -4.20 9.34 16.70
CA LEU A 119 -4.05 10.47 17.62
C LEU A 119 -3.20 11.60 17.01
N ARG A 120 -2.06 11.26 16.40
CA ARG A 120 -1.15 12.24 15.78
C ARG A 120 -1.65 12.80 14.45
N SER A 121 -2.53 12.07 13.78
CA SER A 121 -3.12 12.45 12.49
C SER A 121 -4.24 13.48 12.62
N GLY A 122 -4.69 13.77 13.85
CA GLY A 122 -5.83 14.63 14.12
C GLY A 122 -5.75 16.04 13.54
N PRO A 123 -6.92 16.69 13.34
CA PRO A 123 -8.25 16.22 13.75
C PRO A 123 -8.84 15.14 12.83
N LEU A 124 -9.49 14.13 13.42
CA LEU A 124 -10.20 13.05 12.72
C LEU A 124 -11.71 13.21 12.88
N ARG A 125 -12.47 12.81 11.86
CA ARG A 125 -13.94 12.84 11.86
C ARG A 125 -14.49 11.43 11.81
N ASN A 126 -15.53 11.15 12.59
CA ASN A 126 -16.28 9.89 12.50
C ASN A 126 -17.14 9.86 11.23
N SER A 127 -16.50 9.71 10.07
CA SER A 127 -17.15 9.73 8.76
C SER A 127 -16.19 9.20 7.69
N SER A 128 -16.70 9.05 6.48
CA SER A 128 -15.95 8.67 5.27
C SER A 128 -14.82 9.66 4.88
N ASP A 129 -14.65 10.77 5.60
CA ASP A 129 -13.52 11.70 5.46
C ASP A 129 -12.24 11.20 6.15
N THR A 130 -12.37 10.29 7.12
CA THR A 130 -11.24 9.56 7.68
C THR A 130 -11.04 8.28 6.88
N VAL A 131 -9.86 8.10 6.30
CA VAL A 131 -9.51 6.93 5.49
C VAL A 131 -8.32 6.23 6.11
N VAL A 132 -8.46 4.95 6.44
CA VAL A 132 -7.42 4.13 7.07
C VAL A 132 -6.94 3.08 6.09
N VAL A 133 -5.71 3.21 5.62
CA VAL A 133 -5.07 2.25 4.70
C VAL A 133 -4.12 1.35 5.48
N VAL A 134 -4.46 0.07 5.60
CA VAL A 134 -3.66 -0.91 6.35
C VAL A 134 -3.15 -2.01 5.43
N GLY A 135 -1.90 -2.43 5.63
CA GLY A 135 -1.39 -3.62 4.97
C GLY A 135 0.12 -3.67 4.89
N GLY A 136 0.63 -4.75 4.34
CA GLY A 136 2.06 -4.97 4.22
C GLY A 136 2.34 -6.19 3.37
N VAL A 137 3.59 -6.36 2.99
CA VAL A 137 3.96 -7.36 1.99
C VAL A 137 3.78 -8.78 2.52
N HIS A 138 3.97 -9.02 3.82
CA HIS A 138 4.03 -10.40 4.36
C HIS A 138 3.42 -10.61 5.76
N TRP A 139 2.83 -9.61 6.42
CA TRP A 139 2.45 -9.73 7.84
C TRP A 139 0.94 -9.58 8.12
N VAL A 140 0.14 -9.09 7.17
CA VAL A 140 -1.29 -8.86 7.42
C VAL A 140 -2.06 -10.18 7.57
N ALA A 141 -3.02 -10.19 8.50
CA ALA A 141 -3.81 -11.36 8.88
C ALA A 141 -5.16 -10.90 9.48
N ALA A 142 -6.13 -11.82 9.59
CA ALA A 142 -7.48 -11.50 10.11
C ALA A 142 -7.46 -10.82 11.49
N GLN A 143 -6.57 -11.26 12.39
CA GLN A 143 -6.40 -10.66 13.72
C GLN A 143 -6.11 -9.15 13.65
N HIS A 144 -5.32 -8.69 12.65
CA HIS A 144 -4.99 -7.28 12.49
C HIS A 144 -6.22 -6.49 12.04
N LEU A 145 -7.07 -7.06 11.21
CA LEU A 145 -8.31 -6.40 10.76
C LEU A 145 -9.32 -6.27 11.90
N HIS A 146 -9.38 -7.27 12.78
CA HIS A 146 -10.15 -7.20 14.01
C HIS A 146 -9.62 -6.10 14.95
N MET A 147 -8.29 -6.00 15.14
CA MET A 147 -7.69 -4.91 15.93
C MET A 147 -7.95 -3.53 15.31
N VAL A 148 -7.93 -3.39 13.97
CA VAL A 148 -8.33 -2.13 13.32
C VAL A 148 -9.77 -1.76 13.71
N HIS A 149 -10.68 -2.73 13.64
CA HIS A 149 -12.08 -2.50 14.00
C HIS A 149 -12.22 -2.03 15.46
N GLN A 150 -11.56 -2.72 16.39
CA GLN A 150 -11.60 -2.41 17.82
C GLN A 150 -11.04 -1.02 18.14
N VAL A 151 -9.90 -0.65 17.53
CA VAL A 151 -9.30 0.68 17.73
C VAL A 151 -10.18 1.79 17.15
N LEU A 152 -10.78 1.57 15.98
CA LEU A 152 -11.71 2.55 15.41
C LEU A 152 -12.99 2.68 16.23
N GLU A 153 -13.48 1.59 16.82
CA GLU A 153 -14.59 1.63 17.76
C GLU A 153 -14.24 2.39 19.04
N SER A 154 -13.09 2.10 19.66
CA SER A 154 -12.66 2.78 20.90
C SER A 154 -12.43 4.28 20.69
N ASP A 155 -11.94 4.67 19.52
CA ASP A 155 -11.66 6.07 19.19
C ASP A 155 -12.89 6.79 18.61
N GLY A 156 -14.04 6.12 18.52
CA GLY A 156 -15.29 6.70 18.01
C GLY A 156 -15.22 7.05 16.51
N LEU A 157 -14.50 6.26 15.72
CA LEU A 157 -14.22 6.45 14.28
C LEU A 157 -14.81 5.32 13.41
N GLN A 158 -15.89 4.68 13.84
CA GLN A 158 -16.54 3.57 13.14
C GLN A 158 -17.01 3.92 11.72
N GLY A 159 -17.28 5.19 11.44
CA GLY A 159 -17.64 5.71 10.11
C GLY A 159 -16.46 5.92 9.16
N ALA A 160 -15.22 5.67 9.60
CA ALA A 160 -14.03 5.76 8.76
C ALA A 160 -14.05 4.71 7.64
N ASN A 161 -13.56 5.09 6.46
CA ASN A 161 -13.35 4.15 5.37
C ASN A 161 -12.05 3.38 5.61
N VAL A 162 -12.12 2.05 5.69
CA VAL A 162 -10.92 1.21 5.81
C VAL A 162 -10.59 0.57 4.47
N VAL A 163 -9.32 0.65 4.08
CA VAL A 163 -8.76 0.04 2.87
C VAL A 163 -7.68 -0.95 3.28
N LEU A 164 -7.94 -2.23 3.05
CA LEU A 164 -6.95 -3.28 3.13
C LEU A 164 -6.12 -3.29 1.84
N LYS A 165 -4.81 -3.21 1.99
CA LYS A 165 -3.84 -3.63 0.97
C LYS A 165 -3.35 -5.04 1.32
N THR A 166 -3.56 -6.00 0.41
CA THR A 166 -3.18 -7.40 0.64
C THR A 166 -1.66 -7.60 0.61
N LEU A 167 -1.23 -8.87 0.63
CA LEU A 167 0.19 -9.23 0.55
C LEU A 167 0.81 -8.84 -0.79
N GLY A 168 2.13 -8.84 -0.86
CA GLY A 168 2.87 -8.68 -2.11
C GLY A 168 3.62 -9.96 -2.45
N ALA A 169 3.50 -10.44 -3.68
CA ALA A 169 4.18 -11.66 -4.13
C ALA A 169 5.68 -11.45 -4.38
N GLY A 170 6.17 -10.20 -4.45
CA GLY A 170 7.54 -9.88 -4.88
C GLY A 170 8.66 -10.54 -4.07
N PHE A 171 8.48 -10.71 -2.75
CA PHE A 171 9.47 -11.38 -1.88
C PHE A 171 9.41 -12.92 -1.95
N HIS A 172 8.46 -13.44 -2.72
CA HIS A 172 8.16 -14.87 -2.83
C HIS A 172 8.42 -15.41 -4.24
N VAL A 173 8.87 -14.55 -5.16
CA VAL A 173 9.23 -14.96 -6.52
C VAL A 173 10.65 -15.52 -6.52
N ALA A 174 10.81 -16.71 -7.09
CA ALA A 174 12.10 -17.35 -7.19
C ALA A 174 13.12 -16.51 -7.98
N GLN A 175 14.23 -16.14 -7.34
CA GLN A 175 15.38 -15.45 -7.93
C GLN A 175 16.69 -16.13 -7.55
N PRO A 176 17.64 -16.27 -8.49
CA PRO A 176 18.97 -16.78 -8.16
C PRO A 176 19.62 -15.95 -7.04
N GLY A 177 20.06 -16.61 -5.96
CA GLY A 177 20.72 -15.97 -4.82
C GLY A 177 19.79 -15.30 -3.81
N VAL A 178 18.47 -15.41 -3.96
CA VAL A 178 17.47 -14.94 -2.99
C VAL A 178 16.71 -16.14 -2.45
N HIS A 179 16.32 -16.11 -1.18
CA HIS A 179 15.45 -17.15 -0.62
C HIS A 179 14.16 -17.27 -1.44
N THR A 180 13.83 -18.50 -1.84
CA THR A 180 12.66 -18.80 -2.68
C THR A 180 11.77 -19.77 -1.93
N ILE A 181 10.46 -19.56 -2.02
CA ILE A 181 9.48 -20.48 -1.44
C ILE A 181 9.08 -21.57 -2.44
N SER A 182 8.60 -22.70 -1.95
CA SER A 182 8.06 -23.78 -2.77
C SER A 182 6.74 -23.39 -3.44
N LYS A 183 6.28 -24.19 -4.41
CA LYS A 183 4.97 -23.98 -5.04
C LYS A 183 3.84 -24.13 -4.01
N GLU A 184 3.97 -25.06 -3.08
CA GLU A 184 3.01 -25.33 -2.01
C GLU A 184 2.96 -24.16 -1.02
N GLU A 185 4.11 -23.59 -0.65
CA GLU A 185 4.19 -22.36 0.14
C GLU A 185 3.53 -21.18 -0.58
N TYR A 186 3.75 -21.06 -1.88
CA TYR A 186 3.14 -20.01 -2.67
C TYR A 186 1.61 -20.15 -2.73
N SER A 187 1.08 -21.37 -2.93
CA SER A 187 -0.36 -21.64 -2.87
C SER A 187 -0.94 -21.27 -1.51
N ARG A 188 -0.26 -21.63 -0.41
CA ARG A 188 -0.68 -21.25 0.95
C ARG A 188 -0.72 -19.74 1.15
N LEU A 189 0.23 -18.98 0.61
CA LEU A 189 0.21 -17.52 0.66
C LEU A 189 -0.94 -16.91 -0.14
N LEU A 190 -1.27 -17.50 -1.29
CA LEU A 190 -2.43 -17.07 -2.08
C LEU A 190 -3.73 -17.31 -1.31
N GLU A 191 -3.91 -18.52 -0.75
CA GLU A 191 -5.08 -18.87 0.07
C GLU A 191 -5.20 -17.96 1.29
N HIS A 192 -4.08 -17.68 1.98
CA HIS A 192 -4.04 -16.73 3.09
C HIS A 192 -4.46 -15.32 2.65
N SER A 193 -3.89 -14.80 1.56
CA SER A 193 -4.23 -13.48 1.03
C SER A 193 -5.72 -13.37 0.66
N GLN A 194 -6.28 -14.42 0.04
CA GLN A 194 -7.70 -14.50 -0.30
C GLN A 194 -8.60 -14.55 0.94
N SER A 195 -8.22 -15.35 1.95
CA SER A 195 -8.95 -15.45 3.22
C SER A 195 -8.99 -14.10 3.94
N VAL A 196 -7.85 -13.40 4.02
CA VAL A 196 -7.77 -12.07 4.64
C VAL A 196 -8.60 -11.04 3.85
N ALA A 197 -8.59 -11.09 2.52
CA ALA A 197 -9.43 -10.23 1.69
C ALA A 197 -10.93 -10.47 1.91
N SER A 198 -11.35 -11.74 1.97
CA SER A 198 -12.74 -12.11 2.26
C SER A 198 -13.19 -11.65 3.64
N TYR A 199 -12.33 -11.79 4.66
CA TYR A 199 -12.63 -11.30 6.01
C TYR A 199 -12.74 -9.78 6.06
N ALA A 200 -11.88 -9.06 5.32
CA ALA A 200 -11.97 -7.61 5.19
C ALA A 200 -13.31 -7.17 4.58
N GLN A 201 -13.78 -7.87 3.54
CA GLN A 201 -15.08 -7.59 2.92
C GLN A 201 -16.26 -7.84 3.87
N GLN A 202 -16.17 -8.84 4.76
CA GLN A 202 -17.18 -9.06 5.80
C GLN A 202 -17.27 -7.90 6.80
N LEU A 203 -16.18 -7.13 6.96
CA LEU A 203 -16.12 -5.90 7.77
C LEU A 203 -16.43 -4.62 6.96
N ASP A 204 -16.92 -4.76 5.71
CA ASP A 204 -17.12 -3.68 4.73
C ASP A 204 -15.85 -2.87 4.39
N TYR A 205 -14.67 -3.47 4.58
CA TYR A 205 -13.41 -2.85 4.19
C TYR A 205 -13.23 -2.98 2.67
N LYS A 206 -12.65 -1.95 2.05
CA LYS A 206 -12.26 -2.00 0.64
C LYS A 206 -10.94 -2.72 0.49
N VAL A 207 -10.75 -3.48 -0.59
CA VAL A 207 -9.57 -4.32 -0.78
C VAL A 207 -8.81 -3.91 -2.03
N VAL A 208 -7.49 -3.71 -1.88
CA VAL A 208 -6.52 -3.56 -2.96
C VAL A 208 -5.71 -4.85 -3.03
N ASP A 209 -6.01 -5.69 -4.03
CA ASP A 209 -5.35 -6.99 -4.24
C ASP A 209 -3.93 -6.82 -4.85
N THR A 210 -2.98 -6.43 -4.01
CA THR A 210 -1.60 -6.26 -4.43
C THR A 210 -0.89 -7.58 -4.70
N PHE A 211 -1.40 -8.71 -4.19
CA PHE A 211 -0.79 -10.01 -4.41
C PHE A 211 -0.85 -10.36 -5.90
N ASN A 212 -2.05 -10.34 -6.48
CA ASN A 212 -2.26 -10.60 -7.90
C ASN A 212 -1.53 -9.57 -8.80
N MET A 213 -1.58 -8.28 -8.41
CA MET A 213 -0.86 -7.22 -9.13
C MET A 213 0.64 -7.50 -9.22
N THR A 214 1.26 -7.96 -8.13
CA THR A 214 2.71 -8.18 -8.08
C THR A 214 3.12 -9.53 -8.66
N THR A 215 2.31 -10.58 -8.51
CA THR A 215 2.49 -11.89 -9.16
C THR A 215 2.56 -11.76 -10.67
N ALA A 216 1.69 -10.94 -11.28
CA ALA A 216 1.68 -10.73 -12.72
C ALA A 216 2.98 -10.11 -13.27
N ARG A 217 3.88 -9.64 -12.40
CA ARG A 217 5.21 -9.13 -12.77
C ARG A 217 6.35 -10.09 -12.40
N PHE A 218 6.09 -11.36 -12.11
CA PHE A 218 7.11 -12.32 -11.67
C PHE A 218 8.35 -12.38 -12.58
N GLN A 219 8.17 -12.33 -13.90
CA GLN A 219 9.28 -12.37 -14.87
C GLN A 219 10.15 -11.12 -14.84
N HIS A 220 9.60 -9.97 -14.42
CA HIS A 220 10.34 -8.71 -14.35
C HIS A 220 11.24 -8.63 -13.12
N PHE A 221 10.95 -9.40 -12.07
CA PHE A 221 11.90 -9.58 -10.98
C PHE A 221 13.12 -10.41 -11.42
N ARG A 222 13.06 -11.17 -12.53
CA ARG A 222 14.15 -12.06 -13.01
C ARG A 222 15.32 -11.36 -13.69
N GLN A 223 15.13 -10.11 -14.15
CA GLN A 223 16.12 -9.41 -14.97
C GLN A 223 16.87 -8.30 -14.22
N GLY A 224 16.54 -8.05 -12.95
CA GLY A 224 17.22 -7.05 -12.13
C GLY A 224 17.92 -7.70 -10.93
N LYS A 225 19.22 -7.44 -10.75
CA LYS A 225 19.89 -7.67 -9.46
C LYS A 225 19.51 -6.55 -8.51
N CYS A 226 18.29 -6.50 -7.97
CA CYS A 226 17.98 -5.50 -6.94
C CYS A 226 16.92 -5.94 -5.93
N ALA A 227 17.27 -5.70 -4.67
CA ALA A 227 16.44 -5.76 -3.48
C ALA A 227 15.38 -4.65 -3.50
N CYS A 228 14.17 -4.99 -3.05
CA CYS A 228 13.12 -4.02 -2.74
C CYS A 228 13.49 -3.21 -1.49
N HIS A 229 14.36 -2.22 -1.66
CA HIS A 229 14.38 -1.01 -0.86
C HIS A 229 14.39 0.14 -1.87
N PHE A 230 13.27 0.86 -1.99
CA PHE A 230 13.15 2.05 -2.83
C PHE A 230 14.08 3.16 -2.32
N HIS A 231 15.39 3.02 -2.45
CA HIS A 231 16.41 4.02 -2.14
C HIS A 231 17.29 4.19 -3.35
N GLN A 232 17.37 5.43 -3.82
CA GLN A 232 18.30 5.95 -4.82
C GLN A 232 18.43 5.16 -6.12
N ARG A 233 18.16 5.88 -7.23
CA ARG A 233 18.51 5.45 -8.58
C ARG A 233 19.96 4.97 -8.59
N LEU A 234 20.16 3.68 -8.81
CA LEU A 234 21.34 3.07 -9.43
C LEU A 234 20.99 1.60 -9.74
N CYS A 235 20.38 1.41 -10.90
CA CYS A 235 20.43 0.12 -11.59
C CYS A 235 21.74 0.11 -12.37
N PHE A 236 22.72 -0.70 -11.98
CA PHE A 236 23.83 -1.01 -12.87
C PHE A 236 23.38 -2.06 -13.88
N ALA A 237 23.73 -1.81 -15.15
CA ALA A 237 23.55 -2.71 -16.28
C ALA A 237 24.33 -4.02 -16.08
#